data_AF-A0A352J9Z3-F1
#
_entry.id   AF-A0A352J9Z3-F1
#
_cell.length_a   1.000
_cell.length_b   1.000
_cell.length_c   1.000
_cell.angle_alpha   90.00
_cell.angle_beta   90.00
_cell.angle_gamma   90.00
#
_symmetry.space_group_name_H-M   'P 1'
#
loop_
_entity.id
_entity.type
_entity.pdbx_description
1 polymer ?
#
loop_
_entity_poly.entity_id
_entity_poly.type
_entity_poly.pdbx_seq_one_letter_code
_entity_poly.pdbx_strand_id
1 'polypeptide(L)'
;MFEKNWFRSLELAKNESLKGKLPSYIPLLSQVDPQTIAIAIQHLQENKSEAAGDITNTFPLMSVIKPFLLLYLLENLGFDQVFQLVDRLPSQEAFNAIPEGKPHNPMLNSGAIALSSLLPSSETLRNWLNVRADANLELDQLMLNSVRS
;
A
#
# COMPACT_ATOMS: atom_id res chain seq x y z
N MET A 1 -4.13 -18.30 -26.35
CA MET A 1 -3.78 -16.88 -26.23
C MET A 1 -5.00 -16.19 -25.63
N PHE A 2 -4.97 -15.81 -24.35
CA PHE A 2 -6.06 -15.03 -23.77
C PHE A 2 -6.03 -13.66 -24.45
N GLU A 3 -6.90 -13.42 -25.43
CA GLU A 3 -7.20 -12.05 -25.84
C GLU A 3 -7.84 -11.36 -24.62
N LYS A 4 -7.01 -10.68 -23.83
CA LYS A 4 -7.47 -9.95 -22.65
C LYS A 4 -8.30 -8.78 -23.15
N ASN A 5 -9.61 -8.96 -23.17
CA ASN A 5 -10.55 -7.86 -23.36
C ASN A 5 -10.60 -7.04 -22.07
N TRP A 6 -9.58 -6.21 -21.86
CA TRP A 6 -9.49 -5.29 -20.72
C TRP A 6 -10.69 -4.37 -20.62
N PHE A 7 -11.27 -3.98 -21.76
CA PHE A 7 -12.46 -3.14 -21.81
C PHE A 7 -13.62 -3.78 -21.01
N ARG A 8 -13.96 -5.05 -21.27
CA ARG A 8 -15.02 -5.73 -20.52
C ARG A 8 -14.72 -5.82 -19.03
N SER A 9 -13.48 -6.13 -18.64
CA SER A 9 -13.09 -6.23 -17.23
C SER A 9 -13.15 -4.89 -16.51
N LEU A 10 -12.71 -3.81 -17.17
CA LEU A 10 -12.76 -2.45 -16.62
C LEU A 10 -14.21 -1.97 -16.46
N GLU A 11 -15.07 -2.23 -17.44
CA GLU A 11 -16.49 -1.88 -17.33
C GLU A 11 -17.20 -2.64 -16.20
N LEU A 12 -16.87 -3.92 -16.00
CA LEU A 12 -17.37 -4.67 -14.84
C LEU A 12 -16.85 -4.07 -13.53
N ALA A 13 -15.56 -3.74 -13.45
CA ALA A 13 -14.96 -3.15 -12.25
C ALA A 13 -15.57 -1.79 -11.91
N LYS A 14 -15.84 -0.93 -12.90
CA LYS A 14 -16.54 0.35 -12.71
C LYS A 14 -17.96 0.15 -12.17
N ASN A 15 -18.70 -0.82 -12.71
CA ASN A 15 -20.05 -1.11 -12.21
C ASN A 15 -20.04 -1.66 -10.77
N GLU A 16 -19.05 -2.50 -10.42
CA GLU A 16 -18.90 -3.00 -9.05
C GLU A 16 -18.44 -1.91 -8.07
N SER A 17 -17.58 -0.97 -8.49
CA SER A 17 -17.08 0.10 -7.61
C SER A 17 -18.20 1.03 -7.11
N LEU A 18 -19.25 1.23 -7.91
CA LEU A 18 -20.44 2.00 -7.53
C LEU A 18 -21.24 1.39 -6.36
N LYS A 19 -21.03 0.10 -6.05
CA LYS A 19 -21.66 -0.55 -4.88
C LYS A 19 -20.90 -0.28 -3.57
N GLY A 20 -19.65 0.19 -3.68
CA GLY A 20 -18.81 0.55 -2.55
C GLY A 20 -19.05 1.98 -2.07
N LYS A 21 -18.27 2.40 -1.07
CA LYS A 21 -18.23 3.78 -0.59
C LYS A 21 -16.78 4.22 -0.43
N LEU A 22 -16.49 5.44 -0.86
CA LEU A 22 -15.20 6.05 -0.60
C LEU A 22 -15.00 6.25 0.90
N PRO A 23 -13.76 6.11 1.42
CA PRO A 23 -13.43 6.46 2.78
C PRO A 23 -13.75 7.94 3.07
N SER A 24 -14.55 8.22 4.09
CA SER A 24 -14.92 9.59 4.48
C SER A 24 -14.14 10.12 5.69
N TYR A 25 -13.32 9.29 6.33
CA TYR A 25 -12.54 9.67 7.51
C TYR A 25 -11.25 10.44 7.17
N ILE A 26 -10.85 10.47 5.90
CA ILE A 26 -9.79 11.34 5.36
C ILE A 26 -10.44 12.20 4.28
N PRO A 27 -10.60 13.52 4.46
CA PRO A 27 -11.33 14.40 3.55
C PRO A 27 -10.91 14.28 2.07
N LEU A 28 -9.62 14.16 1.79
CA LEU A 28 -9.14 14.04 0.40
C LEU A 28 -9.52 12.71 -0.26
N LEU A 29 -9.66 11.62 0.50
CA LEU A 29 -10.09 10.33 -0.07
C LEU A 29 -11.56 10.33 -0.49
N SER A 30 -12.40 11.16 0.14
CA SER A 30 -13.80 11.28 -0.27
C SER A 30 -14.05 12.10 -1.54
N GLN A 31 -13.01 12.75 -2.07
CA GLN A 31 -13.11 13.66 -3.22
C GLN A 31 -12.71 13.00 -4.56
N VAL A 32 -12.21 11.76 -4.53
CA VAL A 32 -11.78 11.05 -5.74
C VAL A 32 -12.97 10.56 -6.55
N ASP A 33 -12.78 10.37 -7.87
CA ASP A 33 -13.80 9.72 -8.70
C ASP A 33 -13.84 8.20 -8.40
N PRO A 34 -14.95 7.66 -7.87
CA PRO A 34 -15.06 6.23 -7.54
C PRO A 34 -15.02 5.30 -8.77
N GLN A 35 -15.09 5.85 -9.98
CA GLN A 35 -14.97 5.11 -11.23
C GLN A 35 -13.55 5.13 -11.82
N THR A 36 -12.58 5.76 -11.13
CA THR A 36 -11.16 5.67 -11.47
C THR A 36 -10.68 4.24 -11.25
N ILE A 37 -10.39 3.51 -12.34
CA ILE A 37 -9.96 2.12 -12.29
C ILE A 37 -8.79 1.92 -13.24
N ALA A 38 -7.70 1.39 -12.72
CA ALA A 38 -6.52 1.01 -13.48
C ALA A 38 -6.06 -0.40 -13.09
N ILE A 39 -5.48 -1.11 -14.04
CA ILE A 39 -4.80 -2.39 -13.82
C ILE A 39 -3.47 -2.39 -14.57
N ALA A 40 -2.44 -2.94 -13.93
CA ALA A 40 -1.14 -3.19 -14.53
C ALA A 40 -0.65 -4.59 -14.15
N ILE A 41 -0.09 -5.32 -15.11
CA ILE A 41 0.50 -6.64 -14.93
C ILE A 41 1.91 -6.62 -15.51
N GLN A 42 2.90 -6.99 -14.69
CA GLN A 42 4.28 -7.23 -15.12
C GLN A 42 4.51 -8.73 -15.29
N HIS A 43 4.83 -9.15 -16.51
CA HIS A 43 5.24 -10.51 -16.82
C HIS A 43 6.74 -10.66 -16.57
N LEU A 44 7.11 -11.41 -15.52
CA LEU A 44 8.51 -11.53 -15.08
C LEU A 44 9.43 -12.23 -16.08
N GLN A 45 8.93 -13.26 -16.77
CA GLN A 45 9.75 -14.04 -17.72
C GLN A 45 10.01 -13.29 -19.03
N GLU A 46 9.01 -12.56 -19.50
CA GLU A 46 9.04 -11.86 -20.80
C GLU A 46 9.50 -10.39 -20.67
N ASN A 47 9.73 -9.94 -19.43
CA ASN A 47 9.96 -8.53 -19.09
C ASN A 47 8.96 -7.57 -19.77
N LYS A 48 7.69 -7.98 -19.82
CA LYS A 48 6.62 -7.27 -20.53
C LYS A 48 5.61 -6.72 -19.53
N SER A 49 5.27 -5.45 -19.66
CA SER A 49 4.16 -4.84 -18.93
C SER A 49 2.92 -4.75 -19.81
N GLU A 50 1.76 -4.95 -19.19
CA GLU A 50 0.45 -4.69 -19.79
C GLU A 50 -0.35 -3.85 -18.79
N ALA A 51 -0.95 -2.76 -19.25
CA ALA A 51 -1.77 -1.91 -18.40
C ALA A 51 -3.00 -1.39 -19.15
N ALA A 52 -4.09 -1.12 -18.42
CA ALA A 52 -5.33 -0.60 -18.98
C ALA A 52 -6.12 0.22 -17.94
N GLY A 53 -6.95 1.14 -18.40
CA GLY A 53 -7.73 2.06 -17.55
C GLY A 53 -6.99 3.36 -17.26
N ASP A 54 -7.23 3.94 -16.09
CA ASP A 54 -6.72 5.26 -15.66
C ASP A 54 -5.26 5.22 -15.18
N ILE A 55 -4.37 4.65 -16.01
CA ILE A 55 -2.99 4.25 -15.64
C ILE A 55 -2.04 5.42 -15.35
N THR A 56 -2.43 6.65 -15.68
CA THR A 56 -1.63 7.86 -15.42
C THR A 56 -1.97 8.50 -14.07
N ASN A 57 -3.04 8.06 -13.41
CA ASN A 57 -3.47 8.64 -12.14
C ASN A 57 -2.55 8.16 -11.01
N THR A 58 -2.20 9.08 -10.12
CA THR A 58 -1.46 8.77 -8.89
C THR A 58 -2.43 8.65 -7.71
N PHE A 59 -2.06 7.85 -6.71
CA PHE A 59 -2.83 7.67 -5.49
C PHE A 59 -1.88 7.38 -4.32
N PRO A 60 -2.26 7.72 -3.07
CA PRO A 60 -1.43 7.41 -1.92
C PRO A 60 -1.41 5.89 -1.68
N LEU A 61 -0.23 5.34 -1.38
CA LEU A 61 -0.08 3.90 -1.10
C LEU A 61 -0.88 3.45 0.14
N MET A 62 -1.14 4.35 1.08
CA MET A 62 -1.82 4.03 2.34
C MET A 62 -1.19 2.79 2.98
N SER A 63 -2.01 1.81 3.40
CA SER A 63 -1.51 0.60 4.07
C SER A 63 -0.83 -0.42 3.15
N VAL A 64 -0.83 -0.20 1.83
CA VAL A 64 -0.03 -0.99 0.88
C VAL A 64 1.47 -0.78 1.15
N ILE A 65 1.87 0.28 1.87
CA ILE A 65 3.27 0.52 2.25
C ILE A 65 3.85 -0.51 3.23
N LYS A 66 3.01 -1.16 4.04
CA LYS A 66 3.43 -2.02 5.17
C LYS A 66 4.32 -3.21 4.78
N PRO A 67 4.02 -4.00 3.74
CA PRO A 67 4.92 -5.06 3.29
C PRO A 67 6.29 -4.52 2.84
N PHE A 68 6.34 -3.33 2.26
CA PHE A 68 7.60 -2.71 1.84
C PHE A 68 8.42 -2.20 3.04
N LEU A 69 7.76 -1.63 4.06
CA LEU A 69 8.39 -1.30 5.34
C LEU A 69 9.01 -2.56 5.97
N LEU A 70 8.25 -3.65 6.04
CA LEU A 70 8.73 -4.92 6.59
C LEU A 70 9.95 -5.43 5.80
N LEU A 71 9.86 -5.48 4.47
CA LEU A 71 10.96 -5.94 3.61
C LEU A 71 12.22 -5.09 3.82
N TYR A 72 12.10 -3.77 3.81
CA TYR A 72 13.21 -2.86 4.05
C TYR A 72 13.90 -3.18 5.38
N LEU A 73 13.14 -3.29 6.47
CA LEU A 73 13.73 -3.55 7.79
C LEU A 73 14.37 -4.93 7.88
N LEU A 74 13.76 -5.96 7.26
CA LEU A 74 14.34 -7.30 7.23
C LEU A 74 15.68 -7.33 6.49
N GLU A 75 15.81 -6.61 5.36
CA GLU A 75 17.08 -6.54 4.62
C GLU A 75 18.19 -5.80 5.39
N ASN A 76 17.83 -4.76 6.16
CA ASN A 76 18.82 -3.87 6.79
C ASN A 76 19.16 -4.26 8.23
N LEU A 77 18.21 -4.85 8.97
CA LEU A 77 18.33 -5.14 10.41
C LEU A 77 18.25 -6.64 10.72
N GLY A 78 17.79 -7.43 9.75
CA GLY A 78 17.65 -8.87 9.91
C GLY A 78 16.39 -9.29 10.67
N PHE A 79 16.18 -10.59 10.71
CA PHE A 79 14.96 -11.22 11.21
C PHE A 79 14.72 -10.95 12.71
N ASP A 80 15.74 -11.17 13.54
CA ASP A 80 15.58 -11.13 15.00
C ASP A 80 15.21 -9.74 15.51
N GLN A 81 15.88 -8.70 15.01
CA GLN A 81 15.62 -7.32 15.44
C GLN A 81 14.23 -6.85 15.04
N VAL A 82 13.76 -7.21 13.83
CA VAL A 82 12.43 -6.86 13.35
C VAL A 82 11.34 -7.57 14.16
N PHE A 83 11.45 -8.89 14.31
CA PHE A 83 10.43 -9.69 14.97
C PHE A 83 10.55 -9.69 16.49
N GLN A 84 11.49 -8.94 17.08
CA GLN A 84 11.44 -8.59 18.48
C GLN A 84 10.28 -7.62 18.80
N LEU A 85 9.91 -6.75 17.85
CA LEU A 85 8.89 -5.70 18.05
C LEU A 85 7.48 -6.10 17.60
N VAL A 86 7.35 -7.09 16.74
CA VAL A 86 6.06 -7.52 16.16
C VAL A 86 6.06 -9.03 15.93
N ASP A 87 4.91 -9.66 16.11
CA ASP A 87 4.74 -11.09 15.84
C ASP A 87 4.47 -11.36 14.37
N ARG A 88 4.15 -12.61 14.03
CA ARG A 88 3.95 -13.09 12.65
C ARG A 88 2.61 -13.80 12.49
N LEU A 89 1.68 -13.58 13.42
CA LEU A 89 0.45 -14.35 13.50
C LEU A 89 -0.67 -13.67 12.70
N PRO A 90 -1.51 -14.44 11.99
CA PRO A 90 -2.75 -13.90 11.46
C PRO A 90 -3.58 -13.37 12.64
N SER A 91 -4.27 -12.25 12.42
CA SER A 91 -5.15 -11.66 13.43
C SER A 91 -6.57 -11.61 12.91
N GLN A 92 -7.53 -11.90 13.78
CA GLN A 92 -8.96 -11.63 13.53
C GLN A 92 -9.39 -10.25 14.06
N GLU A 93 -8.47 -9.53 14.70
CA GLU A 93 -8.75 -8.20 15.23
C GLU A 93 -8.99 -7.20 14.10
N ALA A 94 -9.71 -6.13 14.44
CA ALA A 94 -9.82 -4.99 13.55
C ALA A 94 -8.43 -4.43 13.19
N PHE A 95 -8.31 -3.91 11.98
CA PHE A 95 -7.07 -3.37 11.44
C PHE A 95 -6.39 -2.30 12.33
N ASN A 96 -7.20 -1.56 13.08
CA ASN A 96 -6.83 -0.51 14.02
C ASN A 96 -6.89 -0.93 15.50
N ALA A 97 -6.97 -2.24 15.78
CA ALA A 97 -6.99 -2.73 17.16
C ALA A 97 -5.73 -2.31 17.92
N ILE A 98 -5.93 -1.99 19.20
CA ILE A 98 -4.85 -1.71 20.15
C ILE A 98 -4.48 -3.05 20.78
N PRO A 99 -3.24 -3.55 20.58
CA PRO A 99 -2.86 -4.84 21.11
C PRO A 99 -2.62 -4.77 22.62
N GLU A 100 -2.97 -5.84 23.33
CA GLU A 100 -2.52 -6.06 24.71
C GLU A 100 -1.08 -6.58 24.68
N GLY A 101 -0.13 -5.67 24.45
CA GLY A 101 1.30 -5.97 24.38
C GLY A 101 1.85 -5.92 22.95
N LYS A 102 2.54 -6.99 22.54
CA LYS A 102 3.25 -7.03 21.26
C LYS A 102 2.24 -7.11 20.10
N PRO A 103 2.36 -6.27 19.06
CA PRO A 103 1.45 -6.35 17.91
C PRO A 103 1.51 -7.70 17.20
N HIS A 104 0.36 -8.24 16.81
CA HIS A 104 0.25 -9.60 16.24
C HIS A 104 0.98 -9.80 14.90
N ASN A 105 0.98 -8.78 14.04
CA ASN A 105 1.69 -8.85 12.76
C ASN A 105 1.99 -7.45 12.18
N PRO A 106 2.94 -7.36 11.23
CA PRO A 106 3.34 -6.10 10.61
C PRO A 106 2.24 -5.42 9.78
N MET A 107 1.17 -6.13 9.41
CA MET A 107 0.10 -5.61 8.57
C MET A 107 -0.97 -4.85 9.35
N LEU A 108 -1.06 -5.04 10.67
CA LEU A 108 -1.89 -4.20 11.55
C LEU A 108 -1.30 -2.79 11.71
N ASN A 109 -2.12 -1.81 12.12
CA ASN A 109 -1.61 -0.45 12.38
C ASN A 109 -0.57 -0.44 13.51
N SER A 110 -0.85 -1.16 14.59
CA SER A 110 0.06 -1.30 15.72
C SER A 110 1.41 -1.90 15.31
N GLY A 111 1.40 -2.94 14.46
CA GLY A 111 2.63 -3.56 13.94
C GLY A 111 3.42 -2.62 13.02
N ALA A 112 2.74 -1.93 12.10
CA ALA A 112 3.40 -0.96 11.23
C ALA A 112 3.98 0.23 12.01
N ILE A 113 3.29 0.72 13.04
CA ILE A 113 3.79 1.78 13.92
C ILE A 113 5.01 1.30 14.70
N ALA A 114 4.95 0.12 15.31
CA ALA A 114 6.09 -0.46 16.03
C ALA A 114 7.33 -0.58 15.12
N LEU A 115 7.15 -1.09 13.90
CA LEU A 115 8.23 -1.20 12.92
C LEU A 115 8.73 0.17 12.42
N SER A 116 7.84 1.16 12.26
CA SER A 116 8.24 2.50 11.82
C SER A 116 9.22 3.18 12.78
N SER A 117 9.24 2.77 14.06
CA SER A 117 10.20 3.27 15.05
C SER A 117 11.66 2.87 14.75
N LEU A 118 11.87 1.86 13.89
CA LEU A 118 13.19 1.42 13.45
C LEU A 118 13.68 2.17 12.20
N LEU A 119 12.83 2.99 11.56
CA LEU A 119 13.26 3.77 10.40
C LEU A 119 14.07 4.99 10.84
N PRO A 120 15.24 5.25 10.21
CA PRO A 120 15.95 6.52 10.41
C PRO A 120 15.12 7.72 9.96
N SER A 121 14.41 7.58 8.84
CA SER A 121 13.45 8.57 8.32
C SER A 121 12.53 7.93 7.29
N SER A 122 11.39 8.57 7.00
CA SER A 122 10.51 8.16 5.90
C SER A 122 11.19 8.33 4.52
N GLU A 123 12.11 9.29 4.40
CA GLU A 123 12.86 9.53 3.18
C GLU A 123 13.78 8.35 2.83
N THR A 124 14.38 7.72 3.83
CA THR A 124 15.23 6.53 3.62
C THR A 124 14.45 5.39 2.97
N LEU A 125 13.25 5.09 3.47
CA LEU A 125 12.38 4.05 2.87
C LEU A 125 11.94 4.43 1.46
N ARG A 126 11.54 5.69 1.25
CA ARG A 126 11.12 6.21 -0.06
C ARG A 126 12.23 6.08 -1.10
N ASN A 127 13.44 6.53 -0.78
CA ASN A 127 14.57 6.49 -1.69
C ASN A 127 14.98 5.05 -2.01
N TRP A 128 14.98 4.17 -1.00
CA TRP A 128 15.23 2.74 -1.19
C TRP A 128 14.20 2.08 -2.12
N LEU A 129 12.92 2.44 -2.00
CA LEU A 129 11.86 1.96 -2.88
C LEU A 129 11.99 2.47 -4.31
N ASN A 130 12.27 3.76 -4.49
CA ASN A 130 12.43 4.36 -5.82
C ASN A 130 13.55 3.68 -6.62
N VAL A 131 14.69 3.40 -5.98
CA VAL A 131 15.81 2.70 -6.63
C VAL A 131 15.44 1.27 -7.03
N ARG A 132 14.72 0.52 -6.16
CA ARG A 132 14.39 -0.89 -6.42
C ARG A 132 13.26 -1.08 -7.41
N ALA A 133 12.27 -0.21 -7.38
CA ALA A 133 11.07 -0.31 -8.19
C ALA A 133 11.18 0.48 -9.51
N ASP A 134 12.30 1.18 -9.74
CA ASP A 134 12.44 2.17 -10.81
C ASP A 134 11.24 3.14 -10.84
N ALA A 135 10.94 3.68 -9.66
CA ALA A 135 9.73 4.46 -9.41
C ALA A 135 10.06 5.90 -9.03
N ASN A 136 9.05 6.77 -9.13
CA ASN A 136 9.13 8.17 -8.71
C ASN A 136 8.14 8.45 -7.57
N LEU A 137 8.27 7.73 -6.46
CA LEU A 137 7.47 7.95 -5.26
C LEU A 137 7.89 9.25 -4.57
N GLU A 138 6.88 10.04 -4.20
CA GLU A 138 7.03 11.29 -3.46
C GLU A 138 6.12 11.34 -2.24
N LEU A 139 6.41 12.29 -1.35
CA LEU A 139 5.53 12.57 -0.22
C LEU A 139 4.45 13.55 -0.67
N ASP A 140 3.21 13.09 -0.73
CA ASP A 140 2.06 13.97 -0.89
C ASP A 140 1.77 14.70 0.44
N GLN A 141 2.21 15.96 0.52
CA GLN A 141 2.04 16.79 1.71
C GLN A 141 0.57 17.12 2.00
N LEU A 142 -0.28 17.23 0.95
CA LEU A 142 -1.70 17.51 1.11
C LEU A 142 -2.40 16.30 1.72
N MET A 143 -2.12 15.11 1.20
CA MET A 143 -2.62 13.86 1.78
C MET A 143 -2.14 13.66 3.21
N LEU A 144 -0.84 13.89 3.49
CA LEU A 144 -0.31 13.77 4.85
C LEU A 144 -1.02 14.72 5.82
N ASN A 145 -1.26 15.97 5.41
CA ASN A 145 -2.00 16.93 6.24
C ASN A 145 -3.44 16.48 6.47
N SER A 146 -4.11 15.95 5.44
CA SER A 146 -5.48 15.43 5.55
C SER A 146 -5.60 14.16 6.40
N VAL A 147 -4.52 13.38 6.53
CA VAL A 147 -4.46 12.24 7.46
C VAL A 147 -4.27 12.69 8.92
N ARG A 148 -3.68 13.88 9.13
CA ARG A 148 -3.36 14.42 10.45
C ARG A 148 -4.43 15.37 11.02
N SER A 149 -5.37 15.81 10.20
CA SER A 149 -6.51 16.66 10.60
C SER A 149 -7.59 15.85 11.30
#